data_AF-A0A7Y9BPJ0-F1
#
_entry.id   AF-A0A7Y9BPJ0-F1
#
_cell.length_a   1.000
_cell.length_b   1.000
_cell.length_c   1.000
_cell.angle_alpha   90.00
_cell.angle_beta   90.00
_cell.angle_gamma   90.00
#
_symmetry.space_group_name_H-M   'P 1'
#
loop_
_entity.id
_entity.type
_entity.pdbx_description
1 polymer ?
#
loop_
_entity_poly.entity_id
_entity_poly.type
_entity_poly.pdbx_seq_one_letter_code
_entity_poly.pdbx_strand_id
1 'polypeptide(L)' 'MNGPYAVEIEPEVRLWLMNLPDGDYRVAEHAVGPLLDAPTTLGEPYSRHLGDGVRVLRPGNRRVHP' A
#
# COMPACT_ATOMS: atom_id res chain seq x y z
N MET A 1 19.02 12.45 -1.31
CA MET A 1 17.90 11.70 -1.91
C MET A 1 16.67 12.07 -1.09
N ASN A 2 15.76 12.91 -1.60
CA ASN A 2 14.71 13.47 -0.74
C ASN A 2 13.45 13.81 -1.54
N GLY A 3 12.71 12.76 -1.92
CA GLY A 3 11.40 12.84 -2.55
C GLY A 3 10.72 11.48 -2.38
N PRO A 4 9.37 11.42 -2.39
CA PRO A 4 8.66 10.16 -2.20
C PRO A 4 9.06 9.14 -3.27
N TYR A 5 9.10 7.87 -2.89
CA TYR A 5 9.36 6.79 -3.83
C TYR A 5 8.22 6.67 -4.84
N ALA A 6 8.55 6.33 -6.10
CA ALA A 6 7.55 5.99 -7.09
C ALA A 6 7.01 4.59 -6.81
N VAL A 7 5.68 4.43 -6.87
CA VAL A 7 5.00 3.13 -6.74
C VAL A 7 4.55 2.71 -8.13
N GLU A 8 5.17 1.65 -8.62
CA GLU A 8 4.72 0.97 -9.84
C GLU A 8 3.69 -0.10 -9.45
N ILE A 9 2.64 -0.22 -10.25
CA ILE A 9 1.59 -1.23 -10.07
C ILE A 9 1.48 -2.06 -11.34
N GLU A 10 1.31 -3.36 -11.17
CA GLU A 10 1.04 -4.26 -12.28
C GLU A 10 -0.30 -3.93 -12.96
N PRO A 11 -0.46 -4.17 -14.27
CA PRO A 11 -1.68 -3.86 -15.02
C PRO A 11 -2.96 -4.45 -14.40
N GLU A 12 -2.91 -5.67 -13.89
CA GLU A 12 -4.03 -6.33 -13.23
C GLU A 12 -4.42 -5.66 -11.91
N VAL A 13 -3.45 -5.13 -11.16
CA VAL A 13 -3.70 -4.39 -9.92
C VAL A 13 -4.37 -3.06 -10.25
N ARG A 14 -3.92 -2.38 -11.31
CA ARG A 14 -4.59 -1.17 -11.81
C ARG A 14 -6.04 -1.43 -12.17
N LEU A 15 -6.30 -2.51 -12.92
CA LEU A 15 -7.66 -2.88 -13.31
C LEU A 15 -8.52 -3.18 -12.09
N TRP A 16 -7.99 -3.90 -11.10
CA TRP A 16 -8.68 -4.16 -9.84
C TRP A 16 -9.02 -2.86 -9.09
N LEU A 17 -8.06 -1.95 -8.93
CA LEU A 17 -8.27 -0.64 -8.27
C LEU A 17 -9.36 0.19 -8.96
N MET A 18 -9.40 0.20 -10.29
CA MET A 18 -10.41 0.94 -11.07
C MET A 18 -11.84 0.42 -10.88
N ASN A 19 -12.00 -0.81 -10.39
CA ASN A 19 -13.30 -1.45 -10.18
C ASN A 19 -13.73 -1.49 -8.70
N LEU A 20 -12.93 -0.91 -7.78
CA LEU A 20 -13.29 -0.85 -6.36
C LEU A 20 -14.36 0.21 -6.09
N PRO A 21 -15.27 -0.04 -5.12
CA PRO A 21 -16.04 1.03 -4.51
C PRO A 21 -15.11 2.07 -3.86
N ASP A 22 -15.51 3.35 -3.83
CA ASP A 22 -14.72 4.46 -3.29
C ASP A 22 -14.15 4.20 -1.89
N GLY A 23 -14.92 3.53 -1.03
CA GLY A 23 -14.49 3.18 0.33
C GLY A 23 -13.28 2.25 0.34
N ASP A 24 -13.29 1.22 -0.50
CA ASP A 24 -12.21 0.24 -0.61
C ASP A 24 -11.00 0.82 -1.34
N TYR A 25 -11.23 1.68 -2.33
CA TYR A 25 -10.16 2.42 -3.00
C TYR A 25 -9.39 3.30 -2.01
N ARG A 26 -10.09 4.04 -1.12
CA ARG A 26 -9.44 4.86 -0.08
C ARG A 26 -8.60 4.03 0.89
N VAL A 27 -9.05 2.82 1.22
CA VAL A 27 -8.26 1.90 2.05
C VAL A 27 -6.97 1.51 1.34
N ALA A 28 -7.03 1.20 0.04
CA ALA A 28 -5.86 0.88 -0.77
C ALA A 28 -4.90 2.07 -0.89
N GLU A 29 -5.41 3.28 -1.14
CA GLU A 29 -4.63 4.51 -1.20
C GLU A 29 -3.91 4.79 0.14
N HIS A 30 -4.61 4.64 1.26
CA HIS A 30 -4.01 4.80 2.59
C HIS A 30 -2.91 3.76 2.85
N ALA A 31 -3.10 2.54 2.36
CA ALA A 31 -2.12 1.46 2.46
C ALA A 31 -0.82 1.80 1.69
N VAL A 32 -0.91 2.51 0.56
CA VAL A 32 0.26 2.89 -0.25
C VAL A 32 1.05 4.05 0.38
N GLY A 33 0.40 4.95 1.12
CA GLY A 33 1.05 6.10 1.76
C GLY A 33 2.38 5.78 2.47
N PRO A 34 2.44 4.79 3.38
CA PRO A 34 3.68 4.38 4.04
C PRO A 34 4.79 3.89 3.11
N LEU A 35 4.47 3.37 1.92
CA LEU A 35 5.47 2.96 0.93
C LEU A 35 6.13 4.16 0.24
N LEU A 36 5.44 5.29 0.15
CA LEU A 36 6.00 6.51 -0.44
C LEU A 36 7.14 7.09 0.40
N ASP A 37 7.06 6.94 1.72
CA ASP A 37 8.03 7.48 2.67
C ASP A 37 9.11 6.47 3.09
N ALA A 38 8.74 5.19 3.25
CA ALA A 38 9.59 4.20 3.91
C ALA A 38 9.43 2.76 3.34
N PRO A 39 9.63 2.54 2.03
CA PRO A 39 9.27 1.29 1.35
C PRO A 39 10.06 0.06 1.81
N THR A 40 11.31 0.24 2.23
CA THR A 40 12.22 -0.85 2.62
C THR A 40 12.26 -1.11 4.13
N THR A 41 11.83 -0.13 4.93
CA THR A 41 11.88 -0.18 6.40
C THR A 41 10.51 -0.38 7.03
N LEU A 42 9.43 -0.42 6.24
CA LEU A 42 8.12 -0.83 6.74
C LEU A 42 8.23 -2.27 7.28
N GLY A 43 7.87 -2.43 8.55
CA GLY A 43 7.91 -3.69 9.29
C GLY A 43 6.55 -4.02 9.91
N GLU A 44 6.50 -5.01 10.79
CA GLU A 44 5.26 -5.36 11.49
C GLU A 44 4.75 -4.20 12.36
N PRO A 45 3.43 -4.01 12.50
CA PRO A 45 2.32 -4.83 11.95
C PRO A 45 1.94 -4.49 10.50
N TYR A 46 2.51 -3.44 9.91
CA TYR A 46 2.06 -2.82 8.66
C TYR A 46 2.53 -3.52 7.40
N SER A 47 3.63 -4.28 7.47
CA SER A 47 4.01 -5.16 6.39
C SER A 47 4.62 -6.46 6.89
N ARG A 48 4.47 -7.52 6.09
CA ARG A 48 5.12 -8.81 6.30
C ARG A 48 5.92 -9.17 5.07
N HIS A 49 7.20 -9.51 5.27
CA HIS A 49 8.06 -10.02 4.21
C HIS A 49 7.59 -11.43 3.80
N LEU A 50 7.40 -11.67 2.50
CA LEU A 50 7.04 -12.98 1.95
C LEU A 50 8.23 -13.75 1.34
N GLY A 51 9.36 -13.09 1.11
CA GLY A 51 10.54 -13.62 0.41
C GLY A 51 10.79 -12.84 -0.88
N ASP A 52 11.99 -12.97 -1.46
CA ASP A 52 12.37 -12.42 -2.78
C ASP A 52 12.10 -10.91 -2.98
N GLY A 53 12.20 -10.12 -1.90
CA GLY A 53 11.92 -8.68 -1.95
C GLY A 53 10.43 -8.32 -1.95
N VAL A 54 9.54 -9.32 -1.89
CA VAL A 54 8.08 -9.14 -1.84
C VAL A 54 7.61 -8.92 -0.42
N ARG A 55 6.73 -7.93 -0.22
CA ARG A 55 6.10 -7.64 1.07
C ARG A 55 4.59 -7.52 0.89
N VAL A 56 3.83 -8.12 1.81
CA VAL A 56 2.39 -7.84 1.91
C VAL A 56 2.23 -6.63 2.80
N LEU A 57 1.49 -5.63 2.32
CA LEU A 57 1.07 -4.52 3.12
C LEU A 57 -0.26 -4.86 3.83
N ARG A 58 -0.31 -4.57 5.13
CA ARG A 58 -1.47 -4.80 5.98
C ARG A 58 -2.01 -3.43 6.36
N PRO A 59 -3.06 -2.95 5.70
CA PRO A 59 -3.84 -1.85 6.25
C PRO A 59 -4.40 -2.37 7.57
N GLY A 60 -3.80 -1.95 8.68
CA GLY A 60 -4.33 -2.26 10.00
C GLY A 60 -5.77 -1.76 10.10
N ASN A 61 -6.53 -2.29 11.07
CA ASN A 61 -7.93 -1.93 11.35
C ASN A 61 -8.10 -0.48 11.86
N ARG A 62 -7.35 0.48 11.30
CA ARG A 62 -7.41 1.88 11.64
C ARG A 62 -8.63 2.43 10.94
N ARG A 63 -9.69 2.66 11.73
CA ARG A 63 -10.92 3.33 11.27
C ARG A 63 -10.52 4.61 10.55
N VAL A 64 -10.71 4.62 9.24
CA VAL A 64 -10.68 5.84 8.44
C VAL A 64 -11.95 6.58 8.84
N HIS A 65 -11.86 7.50 9.80
CA HIS A 65 -12.99 8.38 10.10
C HIS A 65 -13.13 9.36 8.93
N PRO A 66 -14.36 9.55 8.42
CA PRO A 66 -14.64 10.49 7.33
C PRO A 66 -14.33 11.94 7.72
#